data_AF-A0A1W0CQ06-F1
#
_entry.id   AF-A0A1W0CQ06-F1
#
_cell.length_a   1.000
_cell.length_b   1.000
_cell.length_c   1.000
_cell.angle_alpha   90.00
_cell.angle_beta   90.00
_cell.angle_gamma   90.00
#
_symmetry.space_group_name_H-M   'P 1'
#
loop_
_entity.id
_entity.type
_entity.pdbx_description
1 polymer ?
#
loop_
_entity_poly.entity_id
_entity_poly.type
_entity_poly.pdbx_seq_one_letter_code
_entity_poly.pdbx_strand_id
1 'polypeptide(L)'
;MRAPIAKLELSRLQQLQEQIKQLRIITAGQDEVYDLVKLLEQRYLQADEGLIHGILHVHAANQGLHALMTLLQDSQENKQVNCDQMAALLEPIRQELQAGFVQISDVI
;
A
#
# COMPACT_ATOMS: atom_id res chain seq x y z
N MET A 1 7.18 -10.69 32.92
CA MET A 1 6.67 -9.31 32.71
C MET A 1 5.77 -9.33 31.49
N ARG A 2 4.48 -9.01 31.63
CA ARG A 2 3.57 -8.81 30.48
C ARG A 2 3.71 -7.37 30.02
N ALA A 3 4.10 -7.16 28.76
CA ALA A 3 4.15 -5.84 28.15
C ALA A 3 2.73 -5.23 28.10
N PRO A 4 2.57 -3.92 28.33
CA PRO A 4 1.27 -3.28 28.19
C PRO A 4 0.84 -3.35 26.73
N ILE A 5 -0.38 -3.84 26.49
CA ILE A 5 -1.04 -3.76 25.19
C ILE A 5 -1.26 -2.27 24.95
N ALA A 6 -0.40 -1.65 24.12
CA ALA A 6 -0.65 -0.30 23.63
C ALA A 6 -2.07 -0.30 23.06
N LYS A 7 -2.91 0.63 23.54
CA LYS A 7 -4.18 0.92 22.86
C LYS A 7 -3.83 1.11 21.39
N LEU A 8 -4.27 0.20 20.54
CA LEU A 8 -4.15 0.33 19.09
C LEU A 8 -4.96 1.57 18.73
N GLU A 9 -4.28 2.71 18.63
CA GLU A 9 -4.89 3.89 18.02
C GLU A 9 -5.29 3.48 16.60
N LEU A 10 -6.59 3.58 16.32
CA LEU A 10 -7.12 3.32 14.98
C LEU A 10 -6.35 4.18 13.99
N SER A 11 -5.92 3.59 12.88
CA SER A 11 -5.31 4.36 11.80
C SER A 11 -6.27 5.46 11.33
N ARG A 12 -5.76 6.54 10.74
CA ARG A 12 -6.61 7.63 10.24
C ARG A 12 -7.68 7.12 9.25
N LEU A 13 -7.36 6.10 8.45
CA LEU A 13 -8.31 5.42 7.57
C LEU A 13 -9.41 4.70 8.34
N GLN A 14 -9.06 3.93 9.38
CA GLN A 14 -10.05 3.27 10.22
C GLN A 14 -10.96 4.26 10.96
N GLN A 15 -10.42 5.41 11.39
CA GLN A 15 -11.22 6.50 11.98
C GLN A 15 -12.18 7.09 10.95
N LEU A 16 -11.72 7.34 9.72
CA LEU A 16 -12.56 7.83 8.63
C LEU A 16 -13.67 6.83 8.26
N GLN A 17 -13.35 5.53 8.20
CA GLN A 17 -14.33 4.48 7.95
C GLN A 17 -15.45 4.49 9.00
N GLU A 18 -15.09 4.64 10.27
CA GLU A 18 -16.07 4.69 11.36
C GLU A 18 -16.95 5.93 11.28
N GLN A 19 -16.38 7.09 10.93
CA GLN A 19 -17.14 8.32 10.69
C GLN A 19 -18.12 8.18 9.53
N ILE A 20 -17.73 7.53 8.43
CA ILE A 20 -18.62 7.26 7.29
C ILE A 20 -19.79 6.36 7.70
N LYS A 21 -19.53 5.32 8.50
CA LYS A 21 -20.59 4.44 9.04
C LYS A 21 -21.57 5.23 9.92
N GLN A 22 -21.07 6.10 10.80
CA GLN A 22 -21.91 6.94 11.64
C GLN A 22 -22.75 7.91 10.81
N LEU A 23 -22.16 8.56 9.81
CA LEU A 23 -22.90 9.42 8.88
C LEU A 23 -24.02 8.66 8.18
N ARG A 24 -23.76 7.43 7.73
CA ARG A 24 -24.76 6.59 7.04
C ARG A 24 -25.98 6.27 7.91
N ILE A 25 -25.76 6.09 9.21
CA ILE A 25 -26.83 5.85 10.18
C ILE A 25 -27.65 7.14 10.39
N ILE A 26 -26.97 8.28 10.57
CA ILE A 26 -27.61 9.56 10.89
C ILE A 26 -28.41 10.12 9.70
N THR A 27 -27.94 9.87 8.47
CA THR A 27 -28.57 10.36 7.24
C THR A 27 -29.61 9.40 6.67
N ALA A 28 -29.90 8.30 7.37
CA ALA A 28 -30.92 7.34 6.94
C ALA A 28 -32.28 8.03 6.80
N GLY A 29 -32.89 7.90 5.61
CA GLY A 29 -34.18 8.53 5.28
C GLY A 29 -34.07 9.97 4.77
N GLN A 30 -32.86 10.51 4.59
CA GLN A 30 -32.61 11.77 3.89
C GLN A 30 -31.99 11.46 2.54
N ASP A 31 -32.81 11.26 1.51
CA ASP A 31 -32.39 10.63 0.24
C ASP A 31 -31.12 11.24 -0.39
N GLU A 32 -31.08 12.57 -0.57
CA GLU A 32 -29.92 13.25 -1.19
C GLU A 32 -28.63 13.13 -0.34
N VAL A 33 -28.74 13.30 0.98
CA VAL A 33 -27.60 13.24 1.89
C VAL A 33 -27.11 11.79 2.05
N TYR A 34 -28.04 10.83 2.04
CA TYR A 34 -27.75 9.41 2.10
C TYR A 34 -26.97 8.94 0.86
N ASP A 35 -27.34 9.41 -0.32
CA ASP A 35 -26.63 9.10 -1.56
C ASP A 35 -25.23 9.72 -1.61
N LEU A 36 -25.04 10.92 -1.05
CA LEU A 36 -23.70 11.49 -0.87
C LEU A 36 -22.84 10.66 0.09
N VAL A 37 -23.42 10.13 1.17
CA VAL A 37 -22.68 9.25 2.10
C VAL A 37 -22.30 7.92 1.44
N LYS A 38 -23.17 7.32 0.61
CA LYS A 38 -22.80 6.15 -0.19
C LYS A 38 -21.64 6.43 -1.13
N LEU A 39 -21.66 7.58 -1.81
CA LEU A 39 -20.57 7.98 -2.69
C LEU A 39 -19.27 8.13 -1.90
N LEU A 40 -19.32 8.74 -0.72
CA LEU A 40 -18.16 8.86 0.17
C LEU A 40 -17.63 7.50 0.62
N GLU A 41 -18.50 6.57 0.98
CA GLU A 41 -18.14 5.18 1.33
C GLU A 41 -17.45 4.47 0.16
N GLN A 42 -17.98 4.62 -1.07
CA GLN A 42 -17.37 4.06 -2.26
C GLN A 42 -15.98 4.67 -2.54
N ARG A 43 -15.83 5.98 -2.40
CA ARG A 43 -14.53 6.66 -2.56
C ARG A 43 -13.52 6.22 -1.50
N TYR A 44 -13.95 6.05 -0.26
CA TYR A 44 -13.12 5.50 0.80
C TYR A 44 -12.62 4.10 0.45
N LEU A 45 -13.50 3.21 -0.01
CA LEU A 45 -13.12 1.83 -0.37
C LEU A 45 -12.12 1.81 -1.53
N GLN A 46 -12.34 2.64 -2.56
CA GLN A 46 -11.39 2.78 -3.67
C GLN A 46 -10.02 3.28 -3.21
N ALA A 47 -9.99 4.24 -2.28
CA ALA A 47 -8.76 4.76 -1.71
C ALA A 47 -8.03 3.72 -0.84
N ASP A 48 -8.75 2.98 -0.01
CA ASP A 48 -8.19 1.92 0.84
C ASP A 48 -7.60 0.78 -0.01
N GLU A 49 -8.33 0.36 -1.04
CA GLU A 49 -7.86 -0.63 -2.03
C GLU A 49 -6.59 -0.15 -2.75
N GLY A 50 -6.60 1.07 -3.29
CA GLY A 50 -5.43 1.66 -3.95
C GLY A 50 -4.21 1.73 -3.04
N LEU A 51 -4.37 2.11 -1.77
CA LEU A 51 -3.27 2.13 -0.80
C LEU A 51 -2.76 0.72 -0.48
N ILE A 52 -3.64 -0.26 -0.30
CA ILE A 52 -3.24 -1.66 -0.07
C ILE A 52 -2.43 -2.17 -1.27
N HIS A 53 -2.92 -1.99 -2.49
CA HIS A 53 -2.21 -2.38 -3.71
C HIS A 53 -0.86 -1.67 -3.83
N GLY A 54 -0.83 -0.37 -3.55
CA GLY A 54 0.39 0.42 -3.54
C GLY A 54 1.45 -0.12 -2.57
N ILE A 55 1.03 -0.44 -1.34
CA ILE A 55 1.91 -1.04 -0.32
C ILE A 55 2.41 -2.42 -0.75
N LEU A 56 1.55 -3.25 -1.36
CA LEU A 56 1.94 -4.57 -1.85
C LEU A 56 3.03 -4.48 -2.94
N HIS A 57 2.89 -3.56 -3.89
CA HIS A 57 3.90 -3.31 -4.92
C HIS A 57 5.24 -2.84 -4.30
N VAL A 58 5.20 -1.89 -3.35
CA VAL A 58 6.41 -1.44 -2.65
C VAL A 58 7.05 -2.58 -1.85
N HIS A 59 6.25 -3.44 -1.23
CA HIS A 59 6.74 -4.61 -0.51
C HIS A 59 7.42 -5.61 -1.46
N ALA A 60 6.81 -5.91 -2.61
CA ALA A 60 7.38 -6.78 -3.63
C ALA A 60 8.71 -6.23 -4.16
N ALA A 61 8.79 -4.92 -4.45
CA ALA A 61 10.04 -4.26 -4.83
C ALA A 61 11.13 -4.42 -3.76
N ASN A 62 10.78 -4.24 -2.48
CA ASN A 62 11.71 -4.38 -1.37
C ASN A 62 12.21 -5.84 -1.21
N GLN A 63 11.34 -6.83 -1.42
CA GLN A 63 11.75 -8.24 -1.45
C GLN A 63 12.69 -8.52 -2.63
N GLY A 64 12.41 -7.97 -3.81
CA GLY A 64 13.27 -8.08 -4.99
C GLY A 64 14.66 -7.48 -4.75
N LEU A 65 14.72 -6.30 -4.14
CA LEU A 65 16.00 -5.67 -3.73
C LEU A 65 16.75 -6.54 -2.74
N HIS A 66 16.08 -7.12 -1.75
CA HIS A 66 16.70 -7.99 -0.76
C HIS A 66 17.29 -9.27 -1.39
N ALA A 67 16.57 -9.88 -2.32
CA ALA A 67 17.06 -11.03 -3.08
C ALA A 67 18.27 -10.65 -3.94
N LEU A 68 18.23 -9.50 -4.60
CA LEU A 68 19.36 -8.98 -5.39
C LEU A 68 20.60 -8.73 -4.52
N MET A 69 20.44 -8.10 -3.36
CA MET A 69 21.56 -7.91 -2.43
C MET A 69 22.15 -9.25 -1.96
N THR A 70 21.30 -10.22 -1.64
CA THR A 70 21.75 -11.57 -1.25
C THR A 70 22.54 -12.22 -2.38
N LEU A 71 22.08 -12.12 -3.63
CA LEU A 71 22.79 -12.66 -4.80
C LEU A 71 24.16 -12.01 -5.01
N LEU A 72 24.27 -10.69 -4.81
CA LEU A 72 25.53 -9.96 -4.93
C LEU A 72 26.50 -10.23 -3.76
N GLN A 73 25.98 -10.61 -2.60
CA GLN A 73 26.78 -10.97 -1.43
C GLN A 73 27.24 -12.43 -1.48
N ASP A 74 26.44 -13.33 -2.06
CA ASP A 74 26.73 -14.76 -2.21
C ASP A 74 27.53 -15.09 -3.49
N SER A 75 27.62 -14.15 -4.43
CA SER A 75 28.52 -14.28 -5.57
C SER A 75 29.97 -14.32 -5.09
N GLN A 76 30.54 -15.53 -4.97
CA GLN A 76 31.97 -15.74 -4.76
C GLN A 76 32.79 -14.84 -5.70
N GLU A 77 33.97 -14.41 -5.24
CA GLU A 77 34.85 -13.34 -5.79
C GLU A 77 35.08 -13.30 -7.32
N ASN A 78 34.65 -14.32 -8.08
CA ASN A 78 34.82 -14.44 -9.53
C ASN A 78 33.53 -14.31 -10.37
N LYS A 79 32.34 -14.14 -9.78
CA LYS A 79 31.10 -13.87 -10.56
C LYS A 79 30.89 -12.37 -10.72
N GLN A 80 31.47 -11.80 -11.77
CA GLN A 80 31.16 -10.43 -12.18
C GLN A 80 29.77 -10.40 -12.83
N VAL A 81 28.82 -9.75 -12.15
CA VAL A 81 27.56 -9.34 -12.78
C VAL A 81 27.85 -8.12 -13.64
N ASN A 82 27.60 -8.21 -14.95
CA ASN A 82 27.79 -7.07 -15.84
C ASN A 82 26.62 -6.07 -15.73
N CYS A 83 26.80 -4.88 -16.30
CA CYS A 83 25.78 -3.82 -16.23
C CYS A 83 24.43 -4.22 -16.83
N ASP A 84 24.43 -5.01 -17.92
CA ASP A 84 23.20 -5.44 -18.59
C ASP A 84 22.40 -6.43 -17.73
N GLN A 85 23.10 -7.36 -17.06
CA GLN A 85 22.50 -8.31 -16.12
C GLN A 85 21.95 -7.58 -14.89
N MET A 86 22.68 -6.59 -14.38
CA MET A 86 22.20 -5.76 -13.27
C MET A 86 20.92 -5.00 -13.67
N ALA A 87 20.91 -4.39 -14.85
CA ALA A 87 19.74 -3.69 -15.37
C ALA A 87 18.53 -4.63 -15.52
N ALA A 88 18.75 -5.84 -16.03
CA ALA A 88 17.69 -6.84 -16.16
C ALA A 88 17.12 -7.28 -14.80
N LEU A 89 17.94 -7.37 -13.76
CA LEU A 89 17.49 -7.72 -12.40
C LEU A 89 16.80 -6.55 -11.68
N LEU A 90 17.18 -5.30 -11.98
CA LEU A 90 16.58 -4.11 -11.41
C LEU A 90 15.26 -3.70 -12.08
N GLU A 91 15.06 -4.07 -13.34
CA GLU A 91 13.88 -3.65 -14.10
C GLU A 91 12.55 -4.09 -13.47
N PRO A 92 12.36 -5.34 -13.01
CA PRO A 92 11.14 -5.74 -12.31
C PRO A 92 10.92 -4.94 -11.01
N ILE A 93 11.98 -4.63 -10.26
CA ILE A 93 11.91 -3.81 -9.04
C ILE A 93 11.44 -2.40 -9.38
N ARG A 94 11.98 -1.81 -10.46
CA ARG A 94 11.56 -0.49 -10.94
C ARG A 94 10.09 -0.49 -11.35
N GLN A 95 9.62 -1.53 -12.02
CA GLN A 95 8.21 -1.68 -12.43
C GLN A 95 7.28 -1.75 -11.22
N GLU A 96 7.63 -2.54 -10.21
CA GLU A 96 6.88 -2.63 -8.95
C GLU A 96 6.86 -1.28 -8.21
N LEU A 97 8.00 -0.58 -8.11
CA LEU A 97 8.03 0.76 -7.51
C LEU A 97 7.15 1.75 -8.27
N GLN A 98 7.17 1.72 -9.60
CA GLN A 98 6.34 2.58 -10.43
C GLN A 98 4.84 2.27 -10.25
N ALA A 99 4.47 0.99 -10.25
CA ALA A 99 3.10 0.55 -10.03
C ALA A 99 2.61 0.99 -8.64
N GLY A 100 3.43 0.77 -7.60
CA GLY A 100 3.15 1.21 -6.24
C GLY A 100 2.97 2.72 -6.13
N PHE A 101 3.83 3.49 -6.80
CA PHE A 101 3.74 4.95 -6.83
C PHE A 101 2.44 5.44 -7.46
N VAL A 102 2.00 4.85 -8.59
CA VAL A 102 0.74 5.22 -9.24
C VAL A 102 -0.44 4.95 -8.30
N GLN A 103 -0.51 3.74 -7.71
CA GLN A 103 -1.60 3.36 -6.82
C GLN A 103 -1.71 4.25 -5.57
N ILE A 104 -0.57 4.68 -5.02
CA ILE A 104 -0.55 5.60 -3.87
C ILE A 104 -0.89 7.02 -4.28
N SER A 105 -0.40 7.48 -5.44
CA SER A 105 -0.62 8.85 -5.94
C SER A 105 -2.06 9.11 -6.36
N ASP A 106 -2.78 8.07 -6.80
CA ASP A 106 -4.22 8.19 -7.10
C ASP A 106 -5.06 8.42 -5.83
N VAL A 107 -4.47 8.27 -4.63
CA VAL A 107 -5.13 8.43 -3.33
C VAL A 107 -4.70 9.70 -2.57
N ILE A 108 -3.49 10.23 -2.83
CA ILE A 108 -2.93 11.44 -2.16
C ILE A 108 -3.25 12.70 -2.97
#